data_AF-A1ZPR8-F1
#
_entry.id   AF-A1ZPR8-F1
#
_cell.length_a   1.000
_cell.length_b   1.000
_cell.length_c   1.000
_cell.angle_alpha   90.00
_cell.angle_beta   90.00
_cell.angle_gamma   90.00
#
_symmetry.space_group_name_H-M   'P 1'
#
loop_
_entity.id
_entity.type
_entity.pdbx_description
1 polymer ?
#
loop_
_entity_poly.entity_id
_entity_poly.type
_entity_poly.pdbx_seq_one_letter_code
_entity_poly.pdbx_strand_id
1 'polypeptide(L)'
;MQSGGAIPVGAAWKQSFEALKAFNEEHGHFRLSKKQPRQKGLSHWVDHQRACFKKGILSTVKINLLNSIGFVWNPPKIKKTN
;
A
#
# COMPACT_ATOMS: atom_id res chain seq x y z
N MET A 1 10.22 -19.92 -12.23
CA MET A 1 8.77 -19.86 -11.94
C MET A 1 8.43 -18.41 -11.69
N GLN A 2 7.55 -17.87 -12.56
CA GLN A 2 6.88 -16.56 -12.56
C GLN A 2 7.76 -15.29 -12.60
N SER A 3 8.22 -15.00 -13.81
CA SER A 3 8.12 -13.71 -14.53
C SER A 3 8.28 -12.41 -13.71
N GLY A 4 9.52 -11.93 -13.59
CA GLY A 4 9.85 -10.57 -13.18
C GLY A 4 9.42 -9.55 -14.24
N GLY A 5 8.14 -9.20 -14.29
CA GLY A 5 7.70 -8.01 -14.99
C GLY A 5 8.35 -6.80 -14.31
N ALA A 6 9.26 -6.12 -15.01
CA ALA A 6 9.87 -4.89 -14.53
C ALA A 6 8.76 -3.88 -14.24
N ILE A 7 8.39 -3.74 -12.97
CA ILE A 7 7.41 -2.76 -12.56
C ILE A 7 8.05 -1.39 -12.76
N PRO A 8 7.49 -0.46 -13.57
CA PRO A 8 8.07 0.87 -13.82
C PRO A 8 7.76 1.80 -12.64
N VAL A 9 8.13 1.36 -11.45
CA VAL A 9 8.02 2.07 -10.18
C VAL A 9 9.41 2.09 -9.56
N GLY A 10 9.80 3.22 -8.97
CA GLY A 10 11.14 3.35 -8.38
C GLY A 10 11.44 2.22 -7.38
N ALA A 11 12.70 1.83 -7.27
CA ALA A 11 13.13 0.69 -6.43
C ALA A 11 12.64 0.78 -4.98
N ALA A 12 12.66 1.97 -4.38
CA ALA A 12 12.12 2.21 -3.03
C ALA A 12 10.60 1.97 -2.92
N TRP A 13 9.85 2.28 -3.99
CA TRP A 13 8.42 2.03 -4.05
C TRP A 13 8.16 0.52 -4.15
N LYS A 14 8.92 -0.18 -5.01
CA LYS A 14 8.82 -1.63 -5.15
C LYS A 14 9.06 -2.35 -3.81
N GLN A 15 10.11 -1.97 -3.09
CA GLN A 15 10.43 -2.56 -1.79
C GLN A 15 9.30 -2.36 -0.76
N SER A 16 8.69 -1.17 -0.74
CA SER A 16 7.54 -0.89 0.13
C SER A 16 6.31 -1.72 -0.28
N PHE A 17 6.07 -1.84 -1.59
CA PHE A 17 4.97 -2.65 -2.11
C PHE A 17 5.14 -4.14 -1.79
N GLU A 18 6.35 -4.69 -1.96
CA GLU A 18 6.66 -6.08 -1.62
C GLU A 18 6.48 -6.34 -0.12
N ALA A 19 6.94 -5.43 0.73
CA ALA A 19 6.77 -5.57 2.18
C ALA A 19 5.28 -5.46 2.59
N LEU A 20 4.49 -4.60 1.94
CA LEU A 20 3.05 -4.52 2.15
C LEU A 20 2.33 -5.80 1.69
N LYS A 21 2.73 -6.35 0.54
CA LYS A 21 2.17 -7.59 0.00
C LYS A 21 2.45 -8.75 0.93
N ALA A 22 3.71 -8.93 1.34
CA ALA A 22 4.10 -9.96 2.31
C ALA A 22 3.33 -9.82 3.63
N PHE A 23 3.15 -8.60 4.13
CA PHE A 23 2.35 -8.35 5.33
C PHE A 23 0.88 -8.77 5.15
N ASN A 24 0.29 -8.49 3.99
CA ASN A 24 -1.08 -8.91 3.71
C ASN A 24 -1.21 -10.43 3.53
N GLU A 25 -0.22 -11.10 2.94
CA GLU A 25 -0.18 -12.56 2.85
C GLU A 25 -0.09 -13.21 4.24
N GLU A 26 0.65 -12.60 5.18
CA GLU A 26 0.80 -13.10 6.56
C GLU A 26 -0.40 -12.79 7.47
N HIS A 27 -0.94 -11.57 7.39
CA HIS A 27 -1.97 -11.09 8.32
C HIS A 27 -3.39 -11.02 7.74
N GLY A 28 -3.54 -11.07 6.41
CA GLY A 28 -4.81 -10.89 5.71
C GLY A 28 -5.40 -9.48 5.79
N HIS A 29 -4.62 -8.48 6.22
CA HIS A 29 -5.10 -7.10 6.32
C HIS A 29 -4.01 -6.04 6.11
N PHE A 30 -4.42 -4.86 5.62
CA PHE A 30 -3.56 -3.70 5.39
C PHE A 30 -3.47 -2.72 6.57
N ARG A 31 -3.86 -3.14 7.78
CA ARG A 31 -3.79 -2.32 9.00
C ARG A 31 -2.36 -2.27 9.54
N LEU A 32 -1.55 -1.43 8.90
CA LEU A 32 -0.21 -1.11 9.38
C LEU A 32 -0.29 -0.37 10.72
N SER A 33 0.40 -0.89 11.73
CA SER A 33 0.52 -0.28 13.04
C SER A 33 1.66 0.72 13.04
N LYS A 34 1.35 1.99 13.32
CA LYS A 34 2.35 3.06 13.49
C LYS A 34 3.31 2.83 14.68
N LYS A 35 2.99 1.87 15.56
CA LYS A 35 3.80 1.52 16.72
C LYS A 35 5.03 0.67 16.37
N GLN A 36 4.98 -0.10 15.28
CA GLN A 36 6.12 -0.94 14.91
C GLN A 36 7.06 -0.17 13.97
N PRO A 37 8.37 -0.05 14.28
CA PRO A 37 9.30 0.71 13.45
C PRO A 37 9.40 0.15 12.02
N ARG A 38 9.31 -1.18 11.84
CA ARG A 38 9.26 -1.82 10.52
C ARG A 38 8.02 -1.41 9.70
N GLN A 39 6.88 -1.24 10.37
CA GLN A 39 5.63 -0.85 9.73
C GLN A 39 5.46 0.67 9.64
N LYS A 40 6.18 1.45 10.45
CA LYS A 40 6.12 2.92 10.47
C LYS A 40 6.51 3.50 9.12
N GLY A 41 7.55 2.96 8.48
CA GLY A 41 7.97 3.34 7.13
C GLY A 41 6.88 3.07 6.10
N LEU A 42 6.33 1.86 6.10
CA LEU A 42 5.21 1.47 5.23
C LEU A 42 3.96 2.31 5.46
N SER A 43 3.64 2.62 6.71
CA SER A 43 2.45 3.39 7.08
C SER A 43 2.57 4.83 6.56
N HIS A 44 3.74 5.44 6.70
CA HIS A 44 4.01 6.77 6.13
C HIS A 44 4.00 6.73 4.60
N TRP A 45 4.56 5.69 4.00
CA TRP A 45 4.51 5.50 2.55
C TRP A 45 3.06 5.37 2.04
N VAL A 46 2.22 4.59 2.71
CA VAL A 46 0.79 4.46 2.41
C VAL A 46 0.08 5.82 2.52
N ASP A 47 0.33 6.56 3.59
CA ASP A 47 -0.23 7.90 3.78
C ASP A 47 0.20 8.84 2.65
N HIS A 48 1.47 8.76 2.21
CA HIS A 48 1.98 9.51 1.06
C HIS A 48 1.30 9.10 -0.25
N GLN A 49 1.14 7.80 -0.52
CA GLN A 49 0.45 7.32 -1.72
C GLN A 49 -1.00 7.83 -1.75
N ARG A 50 -1.72 7.78 -0.63
CA ARG A 50 -3.09 8.30 -0.51
C ARG A 50 -3.16 9.80 -0.77
N ALA A 51 -2.20 10.56 -0.23
CA ALA A 51 -2.11 11.99 -0.48
C ALA A 51 -1.86 12.29 -1.97
N CYS A 52 -0.95 11.56 -2.62
CA CYS A 52 -0.70 11.67 -4.05
C CYS A 52 -1.91 11.28 -4.91
N PHE A 53 -2.63 10.21 -4.52
CA PHE A 53 -3.85 9.76 -5.19
C PHE A 53 -4.94 10.82 -5.11
N LYS A 54 -5.16 11.40 -3.91
CA LYS A 54 -6.13 12.48 -3.71
C LYS A 54 -5.76 13.75 -4.50
N LYS A 55 -4.46 14.01 -4.68
CA LYS A 55 -3.94 15.11 -5.50
C LYS A 55 -3.96 14.82 -7.00
N GLY A 56 -4.27 13.59 -7.43
CA GLY A 56 -4.24 13.19 -8.85
C GLY A 56 -2.84 13.10 -9.46
N ILE A 57 -1.78 13.15 -8.65
CA ILE A 57 -0.37 13.09 -9.12
C ILE A 57 0.21 11.67 -9.06
N LEU A 58 -0.55 10.72 -8.52
CA LEU A 58 -0.12 9.34 -8.43
C LEU A 58 -0.26 8.64 -9.78
N SER A 59 0.81 8.01 -10.25
CA SER A 59 0.80 7.28 -11.53
C SER A 59 -0.22 6.14 -11.52
N THR A 60 -0.94 5.99 -12.62
CA THR A 60 -1.95 4.93 -12.83
C THR A 60 -1.37 3.52 -12.62
N VAL A 61 -0.10 3.30 -12.96
CA VAL A 61 0.60 2.03 -12.72
C VAL A 61 0.64 1.68 -11.22
N LYS A 62 1.02 2.64 -10.38
CA LYS A 62 1.07 2.47 -8.91
C LYS A 62 -0.32 2.17 -8.34
N ILE A 63 -1.33 2.83 -8.88
CA ILE A 63 -2.73 2.63 -8.51
C ILE A 63 -3.18 1.21 -8.86
N ASN A 64 -2.93 0.75 -10.08
CA ASN A 64 -3.28 -0.59 -10.54
C ASN A 64 -2.60 -1.69 -9.73
N LEU A 65 -1.33 -1.52 -9.37
CA LEU A 65 -0.60 -2.48 -8.55
C LEU A 65 -1.20 -2.62 -7.14
N LEU A 66 -1.50 -1.49 -6.50
CA LEU A 66 -2.12 -1.48 -5.18
C LEU A 66 -3.56 -2.04 -5.26
N ASN A 67 -4.33 -1.70 -6.28
CA ASN A 67 -5.65 -2.32 -6.49
C ASN A 67 -5.54 -3.84 -6.77
N SER A 68 -4.50 -4.30 -7.45
CA SER A 68 -4.28 -5.72 -7.76
C SER A 68 -4.10 -6.58 -6.50
N ILE A 69 -3.53 -6.01 -5.43
CA ILE A 69 -3.44 -6.69 -4.13
C ILE A 69 -4.67 -6.45 -3.24
N GLY A 70 -5.69 -5.73 -3.72
CA GLY A 70 -6.89 -5.40 -2.92
C GLY A 70 -6.65 -4.27 -1.91
N PHE A 71 -5.67 -3.40 -2.14
CA PHE A 71 -5.36 -2.31 -1.24
C PHE A 71 -6.50 -1.28 -1.15
N VAL A 72 -6.94 -1.00 0.07
CA VAL A 72 -8.03 -0.03 0.30
C VAL A 72 -7.46 1.38 0.51
N TRP A 73 -7.65 2.23 -0.51
CA TRP A 73 -7.27 3.65 -0.50
C TRP A 73 -8.05 4.48 0.53
N ASN A 74 -9.35 4.22 0.63
CA ASN A 74 -10.25 4.91 1.54
C ASN A 74 -11.02 3.86 2.35
N PRO A 75 -10.51 3.44 3.52
CA PRO A 75 -11.27 2.54 4.37
C PRO A 75 -12.57 3.26 4.73
N PRO A 76 -13.75 2.63 4.57
CA PRO A 76 -14.99 3.24 5.01
C PRO A 76 -14.80 3.64 6.47
N LYS A 77 -15.11 4.90 6.80
CA LYS A 77 -15.22 5.34 8.18
C LYS A 77 -16.33 4.50 8.79
N ILE A 78 -15.99 3.36 9.38
CA ILE A 78 -16.93 2.62 10.22
C ILE A 78 -17.21 3.56 11.39
N LYS A 79 -18.36 4.24 11.32
CA LYS A 79 -18.92 4.89 12.48
C LYS A 79 -19.17 3.75 13.46
N LYS A 80 -18.49 3.71 14.61
CA LYS A 80 -18.98 2.92 15.74
C LYS A 80 -20.41 3.38 15.97
N THR A 81 -21.36 2.58 15.53
CA THR A 81 -22.76 2.72 15.91
C THR A 81 -22.97 1.70 16.99
N ASN A 82 -23.11 2.26 18.19
CA ASN A 82 -23.70 1.72 19.41
C ASN A 82 -23.12 0.42 19.98
#